data_AF-A0A8J6WYW8-F1
#
_entry.id   AF-A0A8J6WYW8-F1
#
_cell.length_a   1.000
_cell.length_b   1.000
_cell.length_c   1.000
_cell.angle_alpha   90.00
_cell.angle_beta   90.00
_cell.angle_gamma   90.00
#
_symmetry.space_group_name_H-M   'P 1'
#
loop_
_entity.id
_entity.type
_entity.pdbx_description
1 polymer ?
#
loop_
_entity_poly.entity_id
_entity_poly.type
_entity_poly.pdbx_seq_one_letter_code
_entity_poly.pdbx_strand_id
1 'polypeptide(L)'
;MALAIVGRPKRIRPTERVNYKLDSDIRAMLTRIAERQGRNEGAQVEQLVLFYEAYQQLNSEGSPTTLDAINAKVNEIWDSLTKDSGGGNA
;
A
#
# COMPACT_ATOMS: atom_id res chain seq x y z
N MET A 1 24.32 21.67 -26.54
CA MET A 1 23.05 21.15 -25.98
C MET A 1 23.38 19.89 -25.18
N ALA A 2 23.28 19.95 -23.86
CA ALA A 2 23.50 18.79 -23.00
C ALA A 2 22.17 18.03 -22.84
N LEU A 3 22.14 16.77 -23.26
CA LEU A 3 21.02 15.86 -22.99
C LEU A 3 20.99 15.61 -21.47
N ALA A 4 19.99 16.19 -20.80
CA ALA A 4 19.73 15.87 -19.40
C ALA A 4 19.37 14.39 -19.32
N ILE A 5 20.33 13.57 -18.89
CA ILE A 5 20.09 12.18 -18.50
C ILE A 5 19.16 12.27 -17.30
N VAL A 6 17.86 12.14 -17.54
CA VAL A 6 16.85 11.90 -16.50
C VAL A 6 17.11 10.52 -15.94
N GLY A 7 18.09 10.45 -15.04
CA GLY A 7 18.32 9.28 -14.21
C GLY A 7 17.01 8.91 -13.54
N ARG A 8 16.70 7.60 -13.51
CA ARG A 8 15.54 7.05 -12.82
C ARG A 8 15.41 7.74 -11.46
N PRO A 9 14.23 8.29 -11.10
CA PRO A 9 14.04 8.96 -9.81
C PRO A 9 14.60 8.07 -8.70
N LYS A 10 15.60 8.58 -7.98
CA LYS A 10 16.19 7.87 -6.84
C LYS A 10 15.05 7.63 -5.86
N ARG A 11 14.70 6.37 -5.61
CA ARG A 11 13.62 6.03 -4.66
C ARG A 11 14.02 6.63 -3.31
N ILE A 12 13.29 7.65 -2.88
CA ILE A 12 13.60 8.45 -1.68
C ILE A 12 13.20 7.70 -0.39
N ARG A 13 12.38 6.66 -0.50
CA ARG A 13 11.91 5.90 0.66
C ARG A 13 12.89 4.78 1.02
N PRO A 14 13.46 4.77 2.23
CA PRO A 14 14.08 3.57 2.79
C PRO A 14 12.96 2.65 3.28
N THR A 15 12.16 2.10 2.38
CA THR A 15 11.31 0.97 2.78
C THR A 15 12.21 -0.26 2.81
N GLU A 16 12.39 -0.82 4.02
CA GLU A 16 13.05 -2.11 4.17
C GLU A 16 12.31 -3.13 3.30
N ARG A 17 13.06 -3.89 2.48
CA ARG A 17 12.49 -5.03 1.78
C ARG A 17 12.15 -6.07 2.83
N VAL A 18 10.87 -6.18 3.18
CA VAL A 18 10.41 -7.17 4.14
C VAL A 18 10.12 -8.47 3.41
N ASN A 19 10.68 -9.58 3.91
CA ASN A 19 10.40 -10.91 3.41
C ASN A 19 9.45 -11.61 4.38
N TYR A 20 8.18 -11.74 3.98
CA TYR A 20 7.16 -12.40 4.80
C TYR A 20 7.17 -13.91 4.56
N LYS A 21 7.10 -14.70 5.64
CA LYS A 21 6.75 -16.11 5.54
C LYS A 21 5.23 -16.23 5.46
N LEU A 22 4.75 -16.73 4.34
CA LEU A 22 3.34 -17.04 4.10
C LEU A 22 3.21 -18.54 3.87
N ASP A 23 2.08 -19.09 4.28
CA ASP A 23 1.66 -20.42 3.85
C ASP A 23 1.66 -20.51 2.31
N SER A 24 2.03 -21.68 1.76
CA SER A 24 2.17 -21.86 0.32
C SER A 24 0.87 -21.62 -0.44
N ASP A 25 -0.26 -22.01 0.12
CA ASP A 25 -1.56 -21.88 -0.53
C ASP A 25 -2.03 -20.42 -0.52
N ILE A 26 -1.76 -19.71 0.59
CA ILE A 26 -2.01 -18.28 0.71
C ILE A 26 -1.13 -17.49 -0.25
N ARG A 27 0.16 -17.83 -0.37
CA ARG A 27 1.05 -17.20 -1.34
C ARG A 27 0.55 -17.43 -2.76
N ALA A 28 0.16 -18.64 -3.13
CA ALA A 28 -0.39 -18.92 -4.45
C ALA A 28 -1.66 -18.10 -4.75
N MET A 29 -2.53 -17.91 -3.74
CA MET A 29 -3.70 -17.05 -3.87
C MET A 29 -3.31 -15.58 -4.08
N LEU A 30 -2.36 -15.08 -3.31
CA LEU A 30 -1.84 -13.72 -3.42
C LEU A 30 -1.25 -13.46 -4.82
N THR A 31 -0.42 -14.38 -5.34
CA THR A 31 0.18 -14.29 -6.68
C THR A 31 -0.92 -14.18 -7.74
N ARG A 32 -1.93 -15.06 -7.70
CA ARG A 32 -3.05 -15.04 -8.66
C ARG A 32 -3.86 -13.74 -8.60
N ILE A 33 -4.06 -13.17 -7.40
CA ILE A 33 -4.74 -11.87 -7.24
C ILE A 33 -3.88 -10.77 -7.87
N ALA A 34 -2.59 -10.73 -7.55
CA ALA A 34 -1.66 -9.73 -8.05
C ALA A 34 -1.60 -9.76 -9.59
N GLU A 35 -1.48 -10.94 -10.20
CA GLU A 35 -1.51 -11.14 -11.65
C GLU A 35 -2.81 -10.64 -12.28
N ARG A 36 -3.97 -11.01 -11.73
CA ARG A 36 -5.28 -10.56 -12.24
C ARG A 36 -5.44 -9.03 -12.21
N GLN A 37 -4.81 -8.36 -11.24
CA GLN A 37 -4.87 -6.91 -11.08
C GLN A 37 -3.73 -6.17 -11.79
N GLY A 38 -2.81 -6.88 -12.47
CA GLY A 38 -1.62 -6.28 -13.09
C GLY A 38 -0.68 -5.64 -12.06
N ARG A 39 -0.64 -6.16 -10.84
CA ARG A 39 0.15 -5.67 -9.70
C ARG A 39 1.23 -6.68 -9.32
N ASN A 40 2.22 -6.23 -8.55
CA ASN A 40 3.17 -7.14 -7.92
C ASN A 40 2.66 -7.59 -6.54
N GLU A 41 3.18 -8.70 -6.02
CA GLU A 41 2.76 -9.26 -4.73
C GLU A 41 2.91 -8.26 -3.58
N GLY A 42 4.01 -7.51 -3.53
CA GLY A 42 4.23 -6.51 -2.48
C GLY A 42 3.15 -5.44 -2.45
N ALA A 43 2.81 -4.88 -3.62
CA ALA A 43 1.72 -3.90 -3.74
C ALA A 43 0.37 -4.50 -3.35
N GLN A 44 0.14 -5.79 -3.63
CA GLN A 44 -1.08 -6.47 -3.20
C GLN A 44 -1.13 -6.70 -1.69
N VAL A 45 0.01 -7.00 -1.06
CA VAL A 45 0.12 -7.09 0.40
C VAL A 45 -0.13 -5.72 1.05
N GLU A 46 0.49 -4.66 0.53
CA GLU A 46 0.25 -3.29 1.02
C GLU A 46 -1.24 -2.92 0.95
N GLN A 47 -1.91 -3.23 -0.18
CA GLN A 47 -3.34 -3.01 -0.33
C GLN A 47 -4.17 -3.80 0.69
N LEU A 48 -3.82 -5.07 0.95
CA LEU A 48 -4.53 -5.92 1.92
C LEU A 48 -4.40 -5.39 3.35
N VAL A 49 -3.20 -4.92 3.72
CA VAL A 49 -2.96 -4.32 5.04
C VAL A 49 -3.77 -3.05 5.22
N LEU A 50 -3.74 -2.15 4.23
CA LEU A 50 -4.52 -0.91 4.27
C LEU A 50 -6.03 -1.19 4.34
N PHE A 51 -6.51 -2.17 3.58
CA PHE A 51 -7.92 -2.55 3.58
C PHE A 51 -8.36 -3.09 4.95
N TYR A 52 -7.55 -3.94 5.58
CA TYR A 52 -7.84 -4.47 6.90
C TYR A 52 -7.87 -3.36 7.96
N GLU A 53 -6.89 -2.46 7.93
CA GLU A 53 -6.83 -1.32 8.87
C GLU A 53 -8.04 -0.40 8.69
N ALA A 54 -8.40 -0.06 7.45
CA ALA A 54 -9.57 0.74 7.14
C ALA A 54 -10.87 0.11 7.66
N TYR A 55 -11.03 -1.20 7.46
CA TYR A 55 -12.18 -1.93 8.00
C TYR A 55 -12.22 -1.88 9.53
N GLN A 56 -11.09 -2.10 10.21
CA GLN A 56 -11.02 -2.07 11.67
C GLN A 56 -11.37 -0.69 12.24
N GLN A 57 -10.85 0.39 11.64
CA GLN A 57 -11.17 1.75 12.08
C GLN A 57 -12.66 2.05 11.91
N LEU A 58 -13.23 1.79 10.73
CA LEU A 58 -14.67 1.99 10.49
C LEU A 58 -15.53 1.17 11.44
N ASN A 59 -15.17 -0.09 11.68
CA ASN A 59 -15.88 -0.97 12.60
C ASN A 59 -15.83 -0.45 14.04
N SER A 60 -14.69 0.09 14.47
CA SER A 60 -14.53 0.70 15.80
C SER A 60 -15.30 2.01 15.98
N GLU A 61 -15.46 2.77 14.90
CA GLU A 61 -16.24 4.01 14.86
C GLU A 61 -17.77 3.77 14.84
N GLY A 62 -18.20 2.51 14.64
CA GLY A 62 -19.60 2.19 14.37
C GLY A 62 -20.09 2.67 13.01
N SER A 63 -19.16 2.98 12.10
CA SER A 63 -19.41 3.47 10.76
C SER A 63 -19.81 2.31 9.83
N PRO A 64 -20.64 2.56 8.78
CA PRO A 64 -20.96 1.55 7.78
C PRO A 64 -19.69 1.03 7.07
N THR A 65 -19.57 -0.29 6.97
CA THR A 65 -18.44 -0.98 6.31
C THR A 65 -18.73 -1.28 4.84
N THR A 66 -19.28 -0.29 4.12
CA THR A 66 -19.48 -0.40 2.67
C THR A 66 -18.15 -0.34 1.94
N LEU A 67 -18.08 -0.89 0.71
CA LEU A 67 -16.86 -0.84 -0.10
C LEU A 67 -16.41 0.60 -0.37
N ASP A 68 -17.34 1.52 -0.59
CA ASP A 68 -17.02 2.94 -0.80
C ASP A 68 -16.43 3.59 0.45
N ALA A 69 -16.99 3.30 1.63
CA ALA A 69 -16.46 3.79 2.90
C ALA A 69 -15.06 3.24 3.18
N ILE A 70 -14.83 1.95 2.93
CA ILE A 70 -13.52 1.33 3.09
C ILE A 70 -12.51 1.95 2.11
N ASN A 71 -12.87 2.14 0.84
CA ASN A 71 -11.99 2.77 -0.14
C ASN A 71 -11.64 4.23 0.24
N ALA A 72 -12.62 4.99 0.74
CA ALA A 72 -12.38 6.34 1.24
C ALA A 72 -11.40 6.33 2.44
N LYS A 73 -11.62 5.43 3.40
CA LYS A 73 -10.75 5.27 4.58
C LYS A 73 -9.35 4.78 4.22
N VAL A 74 -9.21 3.88 3.24
CA VAL A 74 -7.90 3.46 2.70
C VAL A 74 -7.12 4.65 2.16
N ASN A 75 -7.77 5.53 1.38
CA ASN A 75 -7.13 6.73 0.86
C ASN A 75 -6.74 7.71 1.98
N GLU A 76 -7.60 7.88 2.98
CA GLU A 76 -7.30 8.69 4.17
C GLU A 76 -6.04 8.19 4.90
N ILE A 77 -5.97 6.88 5.18
CA ILE A 77 -4.80 6.26 5.84
C ILE A 77 -3.55 6.44 4.98
N TRP A 78 -3.65 6.18 3.67
CA TRP A 78 -2.52 6.34 2.75
C TRP A 78 -2.01 7.78 2.68
N ASP A 79 -2.91 8.75 2.62
CA ASP A 79 -2.56 10.16 2.61
C ASP A 79 -1.88 10.58 3.92
N SER A 80 -2.33 10.09 5.07
CA SER A 80 -1.66 10.33 6.36
C SER A 80 -0.21 9.80 6.33
N LEU A 81 -0.02 8.54 5.94
CA LEU A 81 1.31 7.91 5.89
C LEU A 81 2.27 8.65 4.94
N THR A 82 1.76 9.18 3.84
CA THR A 82 2.59 9.87 2.84
C THR A 82 2.86 11.34 3.19
N LYS A 83 1.96 12.03 3.90
CA LYS A 83 2.19 13.39 4.42
C LYS A 83 3.21 13.40 5.55
N ASP A 84 3.13 12.44 6.47
CA ASP A 84 4.10 12.33 7.59
C ASP A 84 5.51 11.99 7.10
N SER A 85 5.61 11.31 5.96
CA SER A 85 6.89 11.02 5.28
C SER A 85 7.54 12.23 4.60
N GLY A 86 6.82 13.36 4.47
CA GLY A 86 7.28 14.59 3.79
C GLY A 86 7.87 15.66 4.71
N GLY A 87 7.82 15.47 6.04
CA GLY A 87 8.20 16.47 7.05
C GLY A 87 9.61 16.33 7.64
N GLY A 88 10.50 15.52 7.05
CA GLY A 88 11.81 15.21 7.61
C GLY A 88 12.99 15.84 6.86
N ASN A 89 13.21 17.14 7.06
CA ASN A 89 14.48 17.90 7.10
C ASN A 89 14.26 19.35 6.67
N ALA A 90 14.06 20.21 7.66
CA ALA A 90 14.48 21.61 7.62
C ALA A 90 15.58 21.78 8.65
#